data_AF-A0A2J6HLS2-F1
#
_entry.id   AF-A0A2J6HLS2-F1
#
_cell.length_a   1.000
_cell.length_b   1.000
_cell.length_c   1.000
_cell.angle_alpha   90.00
_cell.angle_beta   90.00
_cell.angle_gamma   90.00
#
_symmetry.space_group_name_H-M   'P 1'
#
loop_
_entity.id
_entity.type
_entity.pdbx_description
1 polymer ?
#
loop_
_entity_poly.entity_id
_entity_poly.type
_entity_poly.pdbx_seq_one_letter_code
_entity_poly.pdbx_strand_id
1 'polypeptide(L)' 'VISAEIFDLKGQIIRSVSDVKQVDISELNEGLYIIFARDANGSIYSTKLLKTSY' A
#
# COMPACT_ATOMS: atom_id res chain seq x y z
N VAL A 1 7.52 -0.18 14.24
CA VAL A 1 7.79 0.55 12.98
C VAL A 1 6.48 0.73 12.25
N ILE A 2 6.16 1.93 11.76
CA ILE A 2 5.00 2.14 10.90
C ILE A 2 5.44 1.88 9.46
N SER A 3 4.96 0.82 8.82
CA SER A 3 5.33 0.47 7.44
C SER A 3 4.09 0.24 6.60
N ALA A 4 4.22 0.43 5.28
CA ALA A 4 3.18 0.10 4.33
C ALA A 4 3.75 -0.66 3.14
N GLU A 5 3.01 -1.66 2.68
CA GLU A 5 3.32 -2.49 1.53
C GLU A 5 2.13 -2.46 0.56
N ILE A 6 2.41 -2.22 -0.72
CA ILE A 6 1.42 -2.16 -1.79
C ILE A 6 1.67 -3.35 -2.71
N PHE A 7 0.63 -4.13 -2.96
CA PHE A 7 0.66 -5.32 -3.80
C PHE A 7 -0.25 -5.15 -5.01
N ASP A 8 0.15 -5.75 -6.13
CA ASP A 8 -0.76 -5.98 -7.25
C ASP A 8 -1.67 -7.20 -6.97
N LEU A 9 -2.58 -7.49 -7.91
CA LEU A 9 -3.49 -8.64 -7.79
C LEU A 9 -2.83 -10.00 -7.99
N LYS A 10 -1.58 -10.05 -8.43
CA LYS A 10 -0.79 -11.29 -8.50
C LYS A 10 -0.04 -11.55 -7.19
N GLY A 11 -0.17 -10.65 -6.21
CA GLY A 11 0.54 -10.72 -4.94
C GLY A 11 1.99 -10.23 -5.01
N GLN A 12 2.39 -9.57 -6.11
CA GLN A 12 3.70 -8.97 -6.23
C GLN A 12 3.75 -7.67 -5.43
N ILE A 13 4.79 -7.50 -4.60
CA ILE A 13 5.07 -6.22 -3.93
C ILE A 13 5.50 -5.21 -4.99
N ILE A 14 4.70 -4.15 -5.13
CA ILE A 14 4.99 -3.00 -5.99
C ILE A 14 5.81 -1.97 -5.24
N ARG A 15 5.50 -1.75 -3.97
CA ARG A 15 6.20 -0.78 -3.12
C ARG A 15 6.19 -1.21 -1.67
N SER A 16 7.29 -0.99 -0.97
CA SER A 16 7.41 -1.14 0.48
C SER A 16 8.06 0.13 1.04
N VAL A 17 7.45 0.69 2.08
CA VAL A 17 7.90 1.92 2.73
C VAL A 17 7.85 1.74 4.24
N SER A 18 8.82 2.33 4.94
CA SER A 18 8.94 2.25 6.40
C SER A 18 9.10 3.63 7.00
N ASP A 19 8.69 3.77 8.26
CA ASP A 19 8.70 5.01 9.02
C ASP A 19 7.92 6.16 8.36
N VAL A 20 6.75 5.82 7.82
CA VAL A 20 5.88 6.76 7.09
C VAL A 20 4.53 6.94 7.78
N LYS A 21 3.97 8.14 7.69
CA LYS A 21 2.56 8.43 8.08
C LYS A 21 1.63 8.51 6.88
N GLN A 22 2.18 8.75 5.69
CA GLN A 22 1.45 8.90 4.44
C GLN A 22 2.30 8.34 3.30
N VAL A 23 1.66 7.75 2.30
CA VAL A 23 2.30 7.23 1.10
C VAL A 23 1.66 7.92 -0.11
N ASP A 24 2.46 8.61 -0.90
CA ASP A 24 2.02 9.09 -2.21
C ASP A 24 1.97 7.90 -3.18
N ILE A 25 0.89 7.80 -3.94
CA ILE A 25 0.60 6.74 -4.92
C ILE A 25 0.33 7.33 -6.30
N SER A 26 0.71 8.59 -6.53
CA SER A 26 0.52 9.30 -7.78
C SER A 26 1.19 8.57 -8.94
N GLU A 27 2.35 7.94 -8.72
CA GLU A 27 3.10 7.21 -9.74
C GLU A 27 2.57 5.82 -10.10
N LEU A 28 1.61 5.29 -9.34
CA LEU A 28 1.01 4.00 -9.68
C LEU A 28 0.21 4.11 -10.98
N ASN A 29 0.23 3.05 -11.80
CA ASN A 29 -0.68 2.98 -12.93
C ASN A 29 -2.13 2.82 -12.44
N GLU A 30 -3.09 3.04 -13.33
CA GLU A 30 -4.47 2.64 -13.05
C GLU A 30 -4.56 1.14 -12.77
N GLY A 31 -5.39 0.76 -11.81
CA GLY A 31 -5.53 -0.63 -11.41
C GLY A 31 -6.04 -0.82 -9.99
N LEU A 32 -6.16 -2.09 -9.61
CA LEU A 32 -6.57 -2.50 -8.27
C LEU A 32 -5.35 -3.00 -7.49
N TYR A 33 -5.23 -2.50 -6.26
CA TYR A 33 -4.11 -2.77 -5.37
C TYR A 33 -4.59 -3.23 -4.00
N ILE A 34 -3.77 -4.03 -3.32
CA ILE A 34 -3.93 -4.36 -1.91
C ILE A 34 -2.87 -3.60 -1.12
N ILE A 35 -3.27 -2.93 -0.04
CA ILE A 35 -2.34 -2.19 0.82
C ILE A 35 -2.37 -2.83 2.20
N PHE A 36 -1.20 -3.17 2.73
CA PHE A 36 -1.00 -3.57 4.11
C PHE A 36 -0.25 -2.48 4.86
N ALA A 37 -0.78 -2.01 5.98
CA ALA A 37 -0.11 -1.10 6.90
C ALA A 37 0.17 -1.83 8.21
N ARG A 38 1.41 -1.77 8.70
CA ARG A 38 1.79 -2.31 10.01
C ARG A 38 2.09 -1.15 10.93
N ASP A 39 1.50 -1.15 12.12
CA ASP A 39 1.76 -0.13 13.13
C ASP A 39 2.99 -0.47 13.99
N ALA A 40 3.33 0.43 14.92
CA ALA A 40 4.47 0.24 15.81
C ALA A 40 4.35 -0.99 16.74
N ASN A 41 3.13 -1.43 17.02
CA ASN A 41 2.80 -2.56 17.88
C ASN A 41 2.76 -3.88 17.11
N GLY A 42 2.95 -3.86 15.78
CA GLY A 42 2.89 -5.03 14.92
C GLY A 42 1.48 -5.37 14.43
N SER A 43 0.46 -4.57 14.74
CA SER A 43 -0.89 -4.76 14.21
C SER A 43 -0.90 -4.48 12.71
N ILE A 44 -1.58 -5.33 11.94
CA ILE A 44 -1.66 -5.23 10.48
C ILE A 44 -3.08 -4.81 10.10
N TYR A 45 -3.16 -3.75 9.30
CA TYR A 45 -4.38 -3.23 8.69
C TYR A 45 -4.30 -3.44 7.18
N SER A 46 -5.42 -3.76 6.55
CA SER A 46 -5.48 -3.99 5.10
C SER A 46 -6.63 -3.25 4.44
N THR A 47 -6.41 -2.81 3.21
CA THR A 47 -7.46 -2.22 2.37
C THR A 47 -7.23 -2.51 0.89
N LYS A 48 -8.31 -2.40 0.10
CA LYS A 48 -8.27 -2.46 -1.36
C LYS A 48 -8.38 -1.06 -1.93
N LEU A 49 -7.54 -0.74 -2.91
CA LEU A 49 -7.51 0.55 -3.57
C LEU A 49 -7.71 0.37 -5.08
N LEU A 50 -8.75 0.98 -5.63
CA LEU A 50 -8.90 1.15 -7.07
C LEU A 50 -8.36 2.54 -7.45
N LYS A 51 -7.27 2.57 -8.23
CA LYS A 51 -6.74 3.80 -8.82
C LYS A 51 -7.25 3.94 -10.24
N THR A 52 -7.81 5.10 -10.53
CA THR A 52 -8.44 5.46 -11.80
C THR A 52 -8.29 6.95 -12.04
N SER A 53 -8.14 7.36 -13.29
CA SER A 53 -8.14 8.73 -13.78
C SER A 53 -9.51 9.04 -14.38
N TYR A 54 -10.43 9.47 -13.52
CA TYR A 54 -11.66 10.11 -13.93
C TYR A 54 -11.48 11.63 -13.98
#